data_AF-A0A6N8W986-F1
#
_entry.id   AF-A0A6N8W986-F1
#
_cell.length_a   1.000
_cell.length_b   1.000
_cell.length_c   1.000
_cell.angle_alpha   90.00
_cell.angle_beta   90.00
_cell.angle_gamma   90.00
#
_symmetry.space_group_name_H-M   'P 1'
#
loop_
_entity.id
_entity.type
_entity.pdbx_description
1 polymer ?
#
loop_
_entity_poly.entity_id
_entity_poly.type
_entity_poly.pdbx_seq_one_letter_code
_entity_poly.pdbx_strand_id
1 'polypeptide(L)'
;MTDSLLASTDIEEALSRVYVQAVAARAGYTTADYSQDRDGIDILIRAGAYWLNLRGRDETTNKSSITVHIPEQNLFNVDNLRLLMEQSWKGSIP
;
A
#
# COMPACT_ATOMS: atom_id res chain seq x y z
N MET A 1 29.57 21.82 26.62
CA MET A 1 28.95 22.05 25.31
C MET A 1 28.96 20.71 24.58
N THR A 2 28.04 19.81 24.93
CA THR A 2 27.99 18.47 24.33
C THR A 2 27.38 18.60 22.95
N ASP A 3 28.26 18.62 21.95
CA ASP A 3 27.94 18.36 20.54
C ASP A 3 27.52 16.88 20.44
N SER A 4 26.27 16.62 20.82
CA SER A 4 25.65 15.32 20.62
C SER A 4 25.15 15.32 19.18
N LEU A 5 25.86 14.61 18.30
CA LEU A 5 25.54 14.49 16.87
C LEU A 5 24.10 14.03 16.60
N LEU A 6 23.40 13.50 17.60
CA LEU A 6 21.94 13.37 17.67
C LEU A 6 21.40 14.04 18.95
N ALA A 7 20.40 14.90 18.81
CA ALA A 7 19.58 15.37 19.91
C ALA A 7 18.58 14.29 20.34
N SER A 8 18.00 14.41 21.55
CA SER A 8 16.95 13.49 22.02
C SER A 8 15.73 13.47 21.08
N THR A 9 15.42 14.61 20.47
CA THR A 9 14.36 14.75 19.47
C THR A 9 14.60 13.88 18.24
N ASP A 10 15.85 13.78 17.76
CA ASP A 10 16.20 12.91 16.63
C ASP A 10 15.94 11.43 16.97
N ILE A 11 16.17 11.02 18.23
CA ILE A 11 15.93 9.65 18.70
C ILE A 11 14.42 9.38 18.83
N GLU A 12 13.68 10.32 19.41
CA GLU A 12 12.23 10.24 19.61
C GLU A 12 11.47 10.13 18.27
N GLU A 13 11.86 10.93 17.28
CA GLU A 13 11.30 10.86 15.93
C GLU A 13 11.66 9.56 15.22
N ALA A 14 12.91 9.13 15.31
CA ALA A 14 13.35 7.87 14.69
C ALA A 14 12.60 6.65 15.26
N LEU A 15 12.40 6.61 16.59
CA LEU A 15 11.64 5.55 17.25
C LEU A 15 10.16 5.56 16.85
N SER A 16 9.55 6.75 16.82
CA SER A 16 8.15 6.91 16.40
C SER A 16 7.94 6.46 14.95
N ARG A 17 8.89 6.80 14.06
CA ARG A 17 8.87 6.38 12.65
C ARG A 17 8.93 4.86 12.50
N VAL A 18 9.89 4.21 13.17
CA VAL A 18 10.05 2.74 13.09
C VAL A 18 8.82 2.03 13.66
N TYR A 19 8.21 2.57 14.71
CA TYR A 19 6.97 2.02 15.27
C TYR A 19 5.83 2.04 14.25
N VAL A 20 5.59 3.18 13.60
CA VAL A 20 4.54 3.28 12.56
C VAL A 20 4.84 2.37 11.38
N GLN A 21 6.10 2.29 10.93
CA GLN A 21 6.52 1.35 9.88
C GLN A 21 6.26 -0.10 10.26
N ALA A 22 6.58 -0.51 11.48
CA ALA A 22 6.35 -1.87 11.95
C ALA A 22 4.86 -2.22 12.01
N VAL A 23 4.02 -1.30 12.50
CA VAL A 23 2.56 -1.47 12.53
C VAL A 23 1.99 -1.53 11.13
N ALA A 24 2.40 -0.62 10.23
CA ALA A 24 1.96 -0.59 8.84
C ALA A 24 2.36 -1.88 8.11
N ALA A 25 3.61 -2.31 8.24
CA ALA A 25 4.11 -3.54 7.63
C ALA A 25 3.37 -4.78 8.17
N ARG A 26 3.12 -4.85 9.49
CA ARG A 26 2.34 -5.93 10.10
C ARG A 26 0.91 -5.98 9.55
N ALA A 27 0.33 -4.82 9.26
CA ALA A 27 -1.01 -4.72 8.69
C ALA A 27 -1.03 -4.83 7.15
N GLY A 28 0.11 -5.07 6.50
CA GLY A 28 0.21 -5.28 5.05
C GLY A 28 0.23 -3.98 4.22
N TYR A 29 0.50 -2.85 4.85
CA TYR A 29 0.65 -1.55 4.20
C TYR A 29 2.12 -1.22 3.96
N THR A 30 2.40 -0.41 2.96
CA THR A 30 3.75 0.13 2.71
C THR A 30 3.82 1.59 3.15
N THR A 31 4.95 2.01 3.72
CA THR A 31 5.17 3.42 4.08
C THR A 31 6.01 4.10 3.00
N ALA A 32 5.71 5.36 2.69
CA ALA A 32 6.41 6.17 1.69
C ALA A 32 6.70 7.57 2.24
N ASP A 33 7.76 8.17 1.71
CA ASP A 33 8.32 9.52 1.99
C ASP A 33 8.53 9.90 3.47
N TYR A 34 9.60 10.66 3.72
CA TYR A 34 9.95 11.10 5.06
C TYR A 34 10.47 12.55 4.97
N SER A 35 9.68 13.50 5.47
CA SER A 35 10.22 14.80 5.91
C SER A 35 10.79 14.61 7.30
N GLN A 36 12.00 15.11 7.55
CA GLN A 36 12.61 15.13 8.87
C GLN A 36 12.99 16.57 9.19
N ASP A 37 12.11 17.26 9.89
CA ASP A 37 12.20 18.69 10.25
C ASP A 37 12.38 18.92 11.76
N ARG A 38 12.44 17.85 12.55
CA ARG A 38 12.60 17.87 14.01
C ARG A 38 11.38 18.42 14.78
N ASP A 39 10.20 18.44 14.16
CA ASP A 39 8.96 18.88 14.80
C ASP A 39 7.89 17.77 14.94
N GLY A 40 8.16 16.57 14.43
CA GLY A 40 7.20 15.48 14.42
C GLY A 40 7.52 14.34 13.45
N ILE A 41 6.48 13.53 13.15
CA ILE A 41 6.57 12.43 12.19
C ILE A 41 5.60 12.64 11.03
N ASP A 42 6.14 12.85 9.83
CA ASP A 42 5.39 12.80 8.58
C ASP A 42 5.57 11.44 7.91
N ILE A 43 4.47 10.70 7.74
CA ILE A 43 4.48 9.37 7.12
C ILE A 43 3.28 9.21 6.20
N LEU A 44 3.55 8.82 4.95
CA LEU A 44 2.50 8.37 4.03
C LEU A 44 2.35 6.85 4.13
N ILE A 45 1.15 6.37 4.45
CA ILE A 45 0.82 4.94 4.42
C ILE A 45 0.04 4.64 3.15
N ARG A 46 0.51 3.66 2.37
CA ARG A 46 -0.10 3.21 1.12
C ARG A 46 -0.73 1.84 1.33
N ALA A 47 -2.01 1.73 1.00
CA ALA A 47 -2.68 0.45 0.81
C ALA A 47 -2.17 -0.20 -0.48
N GLY A 48 -2.11 -1.54 -0.50
CA GLY A 48 -1.80 -2.28 -1.71
C GLY A 48 -2.70 -1.89 -2.89
N ALA A 49 -2.24 -2.17 -4.12
CA ALA A 49 -3.09 -1.97 -5.30
C ALA A 49 -4.27 -2.96 -5.29
N TYR A 50 -5.30 -2.72 -6.09
CA TYR A 50 -6.37 -3.69 -6.33
C TYR A 50 -6.41 -4.09 -7.80
N TRP A 51 -6.94 -5.27 -8.09
CA TRP A 51 -7.08 -5.77 -9.46
C TRP A 51 -8.53 -6.14 -9.81
N LEU A 52 -8.88 -6.03 -11.09
CA LEU A 52 -10.19 -6.42 -11.59
C LEU A 52 -10.06 -7.01 -13.00
N ASN A 53 -10.62 -8.18 -13.21
CA ASN A 53 -10.71 -8.80 -14.52
C ASN A 53 -11.82 -8.12 -15.35
N LEU A 54 -11.51 -7.75 -16.59
CA LEU A 54 -12.49 -7.19 -17.54
C LEU A 54 -12.96 -8.20 -18.60
N ARG A 55 -12.35 -9.39 -18.67
CA ARG A 55 -12.70 -10.43 -19.64
C ARG A 55 -14.15 -10.89 -19.40
N GLY A 56 -14.97 -10.84 -20.44
CA GLY A 56 -16.37 -11.25 -20.37
C GLY A 56 -17.33 -10.16 -19.87
N ARG A 57 -16.83 -8.97 -19.54
CA ARG A 57 -17.72 -7.80 -19.40
C ARG A 57 -18.19 -7.34 -20.78
N ASP A 58 -19.47 -7.00 -20.87
CA ASP A 58 -20.05 -6.43 -22.08
C ASP A 58 -19.34 -5.12 -22.47
N GLU A 59 -19.12 -4.92 -23.77
CA GLU A 59 -18.66 -3.64 -24.27
C GLU A 59 -19.65 -2.55 -23.90
N THR A 60 -19.17 -1.50 -23.24
CA THR A 60 -20.01 -0.37 -22.90
C THR A 60 -20.13 0.58 -24.09
N THR A 61 -21.35 1.01 -24.41
CA THR A 61 -21.63 2.04 -25.41
C THR A 61 -21.24 3.45 -24.97
N ASN A 62 -20.79 3.62 -23.73
CA ASN A 62 -20.37 4.91 -23.18
C ASN A 62 -18.96 5.28 -23.68
N LYS A 63 -18.83 6.47 -24.29
CA LYS A 63 -17.57 6.96 -24.88
C LYS A 63 -16.81 7.95 -23.98
N SER A 64 -17.32 8.31 -22.80
CA SER A 64 -16.75 9.36 -21.95
C SER A 64 -16.24 8.87 -20.60
N SER A 65 -17.00 8.06 -19.86
CA SER A 65 -16.59 7.55 -18.54
C SER A 65 -17.38 6.30 -18.16
N ILE A 66 -16.68 5.31 -17.61
CA ILE A 66 -17.28 4.12 -17.01
C ILE A 66 -16.87 4.04 -15.55
N THR A 67 -17.84 3.90 -14.65
CA THR A 67 -17.56 3.65 -13.23
C THR A 67 -17.29 2.17 -13.04
N VAL A 68 -16.14 1.86 -12.45
CA VAL A 68 -15.70 0.48 -12.22
C VAL A 68 -15.65 0.25 -10.70
N HIS A 69 -16.44 -0.72 -10.22
CA HIS A 69 -16.39 -1.13 -8.81
C HIS A 69 -15.19 -2.04 -8.58
N ILE A 70 -14.26 -1.54 -7.75
CA ILE A 70 -13.05 -2.27 -7.36
C ILE A 70 -13.36 -3.10 -6.11
N PRO A 71 -13.27 -4.45 -6.18
CA PRO A 71 -13.55 -5.29 -5.03
C PRO A 71 -12.41 -5.24 -4.01
N GLU A 72 -12.76 -5.01 -2.75
CA GLU A 72 -11.81 -4.96 -1.62
C GLU A 72 -11.07 -6.30 -1.40
N GLN A 73 -11.64 -7.38 -1.90
CA GLN A 73 -11.09 -8.73 -1.84
C GLN A 73 -9.87 -8.90 -2.75
N ASN A 74 -9.81 -8.14 -3.86
CA ASN A 74 -8.78 -8.29 -4.88
C ASN A 74 -7.57 -7.41 -4.58
N LEU A 75 -7.12 -7.43 -3.32
CA LEU A 75 -5.90 -6.74 -2.94
C LEU A 75 -4.70 -7.39 -3.64
N PHE A 76 -3.81 -6.59 -4.20
CA PHE A 76 -2.59 -7.00 -4.86
C PHE A 76 -1.51 -7.25 -3.81
N ASN A 77 -1.68 -8.33 -3.06
CA ASN A 77 -0.71 -8.86 -2.11
C ASN A 77 -0.15 -10.20 -2.61
N VAL A 78 0.85 -10.73 -1.93
CA VAL A 78 1.55 -11.95 -2.38
C VAL A 78 0.61 -13.16 -2.47
N ASP A 79 -0.31 -13.32 -1.52
CA ASP A 79 -1.22 -14.45 -1.47
C ASP A 79 -2.27 -14.39 -2.60
N ASN A 80 -2.90 -13.23 -2.80
CA ASN A 80 -3.84 -13.00 -3.88
C ASN A 80 -3.16 -13.04 -5.26
N LEU A 81 -1.89 -12.62 -5.36
CA LEU A 81 -1.13 -12.74 -6.60
C LEU A 81 -0.87 -14.21 -6.94
N ARG A 82 -0.50 -15.04 -5.95
CA ARG A 82 -0.36 -16.49 -6.14
C ARG A 82 -1.68 -17.12 -6.56
N LEU A 83 -2.78 -16.77 -5.89
CA LEU A 83 -4.12 -17.22 -6.27
C LEU A 83 -4.45 -16.83 -7.71
N LEU A 84 -4.15 -15.60 -8.13
CA LEU A 84 -4.36 -15.13 -9.49
C LEU A 84 -3.51 -15.91 -10.51
N MET A 85 -2.25 -16.20 -10.20
CA MET A 85 -1.37 -17.00 -11.06
C MET A 85 -1.89 -18.44 -11.19
N GLU A 86 -2.36 -19.05 -10.11
CA GLU A 86 -2.99 -20.38 -10.13
C GLU A 86 -4.30 -20.38 -10.93
N GLN A 87 -5.14 -19.38 -10.74
CA GLN A 87 -6.42 -19.22 -11.44
C GLN A 87 -6.22 -19.00 -12.94
N SER A 88 -5.26 -18.15 -13.30
CA SER A 88 -4.86 -17.91 -14.69
C SER A 88 -4.34 -19.19 -15.35
N TRP A 89 -3.53 -19.96 -14.63
CA TRP A 89 -3.02 -21.26 -15.12
C TRP A 89 -4.12 -22.31 -15.30
N LYS A 90 -5.08 -22.39 -14.36
CA LYS A 90 -6.23 -23.30 -14.42
C LYS A 90 -7.30 -22.86 -15.43
N GLY A 91 -7.22 -21.64 -15.97
CA GLY A 91 -8.23 -21.06 -16.86
C GLY A 91 -9.55 -20.67 -16.17
N SER A 92 -9.61 -20.77 -14.84
CA SER A 92 -10.75 -20.33 -14.03
C SER A 92 -10.42 -18.97 -13.41
N ILE A 93 -10.64 -17.90 -14.18
CA ILE A 93 -10.61 -16.53 -13.67
C ILE A 93 -12.06 -16.16 -13.30
N PRO A 94 -12.33 -15.60 -12.12
CA PRO A 94 -13.65 -15.04 -11.82
C PRO A 94 -14.01 -13.85 -12.73
#